data_AF-A0A9E3N4D2-F1
#
_entry.id   AF-A0A9E3N4D2-F1
#
_cell.length_a   1.000
_cell.length_b   1.000
_cell.length_c   1.000
_cell.angle_alpha   90.00
_cell.angle_beta   90.00
_cell.angle_gamma   90.00
#
_symmetry.space_group_name_H-M   'P 1'
#
loop_
_entity.id
_entity.type
_entity.pdbx_description
1 polymer ?
#
loop_
_entity_poly.entity_id
_entity_poly.type
_entity_poly.pdbx_seq_one_letter_code
_entity_poly.pdbx_strand_id
1 'polypeptide(L)'
;MAEKFLHTTLQCLTAIAQHHGLQVNPERLIHDYALTAEEPSSAMLLGMASSIGLKARLRQLTVDKLLGQKGVFPLLARMKDGNSMIVVGARGDDGGVLAVLDPLGDLGSVKMLEPSAFQALWSGEVLFLKRTSKLTDTRQPFGLRWFIPEILQQKAAFRDIAIAAMAMNVLGLASPIFFQLVIDKVLVHHSVSTLWVLAVGIVIALLFESTFGFMRRMLTLWGTNKIDIRLTRRTFAQLLSLPIDYFETTSAGVVVRHMQQMEKIRNFLTGRMFSTALDLTALFILLPILFSYSIKLAMIVLLFTLMISAIVAILVPTFQRRLNDLYTAEGERQALMVETIHGMRTVKALAIEPMQRRAWDQRSANALTQHFRVGQISIAGNAITDFLGKLLPVVIIVIGAQDVFDQTLSVGALIAFQMLSGRVSSP
;
A
#
# COMPACT_ATOMS: atom_id res chain seq x y z
N MET A 1 2.56 43.88 32.70
CA MET A 1 3.93 43.34 32.78
C MET A 1 3.76 41.88 33.17
N ALA A 2 3.66 40.97 32.18
CA ALA A 2 3.39 39.56 32.47
C ALA A 2 4.72 38.91 32.87
N GLU A 3 4.80 38.42 34.11
CA GLU A 3 5.95 37.66 34.59
C GLU A 3 6.19 36.47 33.65
N LYS A 4 7.36 36.45 33.01
CA LYS A 4 7.82 35.34 32.18
C LYS A 4 8.16 34.18 33.13
N PHE A 5 7.19 33.34 33.45
CA PHE A 5 7.46 32.11 34.19
C PHE A 5 8.29 31.15 33.31
N LEU A 6 9.55 30.94 33.68
CA LEU A 6 10.45 29.99 33.01
C LEU A 6 10.12 28.56 33.45
N HIS A 7 9.05 27.97 32.92
CA HIS A 7 8.75 26.55 33.12
C HIS A 7 9.71 25.69 32.29
N THR A 8 10.66 25.03 32.95
CA THR A 8 11.68 24.20 32.27
C THR A 8 11.04 23.02 31.54
N THR A 9 10.07 22.37 32.19
CA THR A 9 9.30 21.25 31.63
C THR A 9 8.59 21.60 30.33
N LEU A 10 8.02 22.82 30.27
CA LEU A 10 7.28 23.29 29.10
C LEU A 10 8.25 23.57 27.94
N GLN A 11 9.40 24.18 28.22
CA GLN A 11 10.45 24.38 27.22
C GLN A 11 10.97 23.05 26.66
N CYS A 12 11.22 22.05 27.53
CA CYS A 12 11.60 20.71 27.10
C CYS A 12 10.54 20.04 26.22
N LEU A 13 9.26 20.12 26.62
CA LEU A 13 8.15 19.56 25.85
C LEU A 13 8.04 20.24 24.47
N THR A 14 8.22 21.55 24.42
CA THR A 14 8.16 22.34 23.18
C THR A 14 9.32 22.00 22.25
N ALA A 15 10.54 21.87 22.78
CA ALA A 15 11.72 21.47 22.01
C ALA A 15 11.60 20.05 21.44
N ILE A 16 11.08 19.09 22.23
CA ILE A 16 10.82 17.73 21.76
C ILE A 16 9.69 17.72 20.70
N ALA A 17 8.64 18.53 20.88
CA ALA A 17 7.58 18.67 19.89
C ALA A 17 8.11 19.23 18.56
N GLN A 18 8.99 20.23 18.60
CA GLN A 18 9.66 20.79 17.42
C GLN A 18 10.57 19.78 16.73
N HIS A 19 11.32 18.97 17.50
CA HIS A 19 12.10 17.86 16.96
C HIS A 19 11.22 16.83 16.22
N HIS A 20 9.98 16.61 16.66
CA HIS A 20 8.98 15.80 15.96
C HIS A 20 8.20 16.54 14.85
N GLY A 21 8.60 17.77 14.52
CA GLY A 21 8.02 18.59 13.46
C GLY A 21 6.63 19.13 13.77
N LEU A 22 6.29 19.32 15.05
CA LEU A 22 5.07 19.98 15.51
C LEU A 22 5.40 21.42 15.89
N GLN A 23 4.68 22.39 15.32
CA GLN A 23 4.79 23.79 15.73
C GLN A 23 3.90 24.03 16.94
N VAL A 24 4.50 24.40 18.06
CA VAL A 24 3.84 24.55 19.35
C VAL A 24 4.19 25.91 19.91
N ASN A 25 3.18 26.68 20.31
CA ASN A 25 3.37 27.94 21.00
C ASN A 25 3.33 27.70 22.52
N PRO A 26 4.42 27.95 23.27
CA PRO A 26 4.46 27.73 24.70
C PRO A 26 3.47 28.62 25.48
N GLU A 27 3.23 29.86 25.04
CA GLU A 27 2.31 30.79 25.72
C GLU A 27 0.87 30.27 25.70
N ARG A 28 0.49 29.62 24.60
CA ARG A 28 -0.84 29.00 24.45
C ARG A 28 -1.03 27.85 25.42
N LEU A 29 0.00 27.05 25.68
CA LEU A 29 -0.09 25.93 26.64
C LEU A 29 -0.20 26.44 28.08
N ILE A 30 0.47 27.54 28.41
CA ILE A 30 0.36 28.20 29.71
C ILE A 30 -1.08 28.67 29.94
N HIS A 31 -1.69 29.29 28.92
CA HIS A 31 -3.06 29.76 28.97
C HIS A 31 -4.09 28.63 29.03
N ASP A 32 -3.99 27.63 28.13
CA ASP A 32 -5.00 26.56 27.99
C ASP A 32 -5.07 25.63 29.21
N TYR A 33 -3.97 25.51 29.97
CA TYR A 33 -3.90 24.68 31.19
C TYR A 33 -3.83 25.48 32.49
N ALA A 34 -3.99 26.82 32.42
CA ALA A 34 -3.95 27.73 33.56
C ALA A 34 -2.73 27.49 34.48
N LEU A 35 -1.53 27.43 33.88
CA LEU A 35 -0.29 27.20 34.62
C LEU A 35 0.01 28.36 35.59
N THR A 36 0.25 28.03 36.85
CA THR A 36 0.71 28.94 37.91
C THR A 36 2.24 29.01 37.94
N ALA A 37 2.84 29.74 38.88
CA ALA A 37 4.30 29.89 39.01
C ALA A 37 5.07 28.57 39.31
N GLU A 38 4.37 27.46 39.56
CA GLU A 38 4.96 26.15 39.84
C GLU A 38 5.11 25.30 38.56
N GLU A 39 6.00 24.32 38.60
CA GLU A 39 6.16 23.41 37.47
C GLU A 39 4.98 22.44 37.33
N PRO A 40 4.58 22.09 36.08
CA PRO A 40 3.45 21.20 35.84
C PRO A 40 3.62 19.83 36.52
N SER A 41 2.51 19.33 37.07
CA SER A 41 2.45 17.96 37.55
C SER A 41 2.61 16.97 36.39
N SER A 42 3.07 15.75 36.70
CA SER A 42 3.27 14.68 35.70
C SER A 42 1.97 14.32 34.96
N ALA A 43 0.83 14.37 35.66
CA ALA A 43 -0.49 14.14 35.07
C ALA A 43 -0.89 15.25 34.07
N MET A 44 -0.66 16.52 34.42
CA MET A 44 -0.91 17.65 33.52
C MET A 44 -0.01 17.61 32.29
N LEU A 45 1.26 17.22 32.47
CA LEU A 45 2.23 17.08 31.38
C LEU A 45 1.78 16.01 30.36
N LEU A 46 1.26 14.87 30.83
CA LEU A 46 0.67 13.84 29.95
C LEU A 46 -0.51 14.39 29.13
N GLY A 47 -1.37 15.21 29.77
CA GLY A 47 -2.48 15.90 29.11
C GLY A 47 -2.01 16.88 28.05
N MET A 48 -1.07 17.75 28.40
CA MET A 48 -0.45 18.74 27.49
C MET A 48 0.15 18.04 26.27
N ALA A 49 0.99 17.01 26.48
CA ALA A 49 1.57 16.24 25.40
C ALA A 49 0.49 15.64 24.47
N SER A 50 -0.57 15.06 25.04
CA SER A 50 -1.69 14.51 24.26
C SER A 50 -2.41 15.59 23.43
N SER A 51 -2.65 16.78 23.99
CA SER A 51 -3.30 17.89 23.28
C SER A 51 -2.50 18.42 22.10
N ILE A 52 -1.16 18.33 22.18
CA ILE A 52 -0.22 18.74 21.13
C ILE A 52 -0.06 17.64 20.05
N GLY A 53 -0.60 16.44 20.29
CA GLY A 53 -0.49 15.30 19.37
C GLY A 53 0.70 14.38 19.66
N LEU A 54 1.29 14.46 20.86
CA LEU A 54 2.30 13.52 21.35
C LEU A 54 1.64 12.50 22.28
N LYS A 55 1.92 11.21 22.06
CA LYS A 55 1.63 10.15 23.02
C LYS A 55 2.75 10.13 24.05
N ALA A 56 2.41 10.47 25.27
CA ALA A 56 3.34 10.49 26.38
C ALA A 56 3.13 9.26 27.28
N ARG A 57 4.22 8.68 27.78
CA ARG A 57 4.19 7.65 28.83
C ARG A 57 5.27 7.95 29.86
N LEU A 58 4.86 8.02 31.11
CA LEU A 58 5.75 8.21 32.24
C LEU A 58 6.22 6.85 32.77
N ARG A 59 7.51 6.73 33.07
CA ARG A 59 8.10 5.55 33.73
C ARG A 59 9.21 5.97 34.68
N GLN A 60 9.34 5.23 35.78
CA GLN A 60 10.55 5.26 36.58
C GLN A 60 11.58 4.29 36.01
N LEU A 61 12.83 4.76 35.91
CA LEU A 61 13.95 3.99 35.40
C LEU A 61 15.14 4.10 36.34
N THR A 62 16.06 3.14 36.24
CA THR A 62 17.40 3.20 36.84
C THR A 62 18.39 3.65 35.76
N VAL A 63 19.51 4.25 36.15
CA VAL A 63 20.51 4.79 35.21
C VAL A 63 21.01 3.72 34.24
N ASP A 64 21.26 2.50 34.73
CA ASP A 64 21.67 1.36 33.89
C ASP A 64 20.64 1.01 32.81
N LYS A 65 19.34 1.05 33.17
CA LYS A 65 18.25 0.78 32.23
C LYS A 65 18.05 1.91 31.23
N LEU A 66 18.44 3.13 31.58
CA LEU A 66 18.39 4.29 30.70
C LEU A 66 19.54 4.25 29.69
N LEU A 67 20.75 3.88 30.12
CA LEU A 67 21.91 3.63 29.25
C LEU A 67 21.66 2.46 28.26
N GLY A 68 20.85 1.48 28.67
CA GLY A 68 20.47 0.34 27.82
C GLY A 68 19.40 0.63 26.75
N GLN A 69 18.76 1.80 26.74
CA GLN A 69 17.76 2.14 25.73
C GLN A 69 18.43 2.51 24.39
N LYS A 70 18.13 1.76 23.32
CA LYS A 70 18.59 2.08 21.95
C LYS A 70 17.44 2.65 21.12
N GLY A 71 17.64 3.83 20.53
CA GLY A 71 16.72 4.42 19.55
C GLY A 71 15.45 5.08 20.10
N VAL A 72 15.42 5.44 21.39
CA VAL A 72 14.22 6.03 22.04
C VAL A 72 14.41 7.50 22.43
N PHE A 73 15.56 8.10 22.09
CA PHE A 73 15.85 9.52 22.32
C PHE A 73 15.20 10.42 21.25
N PRO A 74 14.85 11.69 21.57
CA PRO A 74 15.04 12.39 22.84
C PRO A 74 13.98 12.05 23.90
N LEU A 75 14.39 12.03 25.17
CA LEU A 75 13.54 11.77 26.34
C LEU A 75 13.52 12.98 27.26
N LEU A 76 12.42 13.20 27.99
CA LEU A 76 12.35 14.22 29.02
C LEU A 76 12.56 13.55 30.39
N ALA A 77 13.60 13.97 31.12
CA ALA A 77 13.93 13.47 32.45
C ALA A 77 13.60 14.53 33.51
N ARG A 78 13.01 14.11 34.64
CA ARG A 78 12.67 15.01 35.74
C ARG A 78 13.74 14.98 36.83
N MET A 79 14.19 16.14 37.27
CA MET A 79 15.22 16.31 38.28
C MET A 79 14.60 16.34 39.69
N LYS A 80 15.42 16.15 40.72
CA LYS A 80 14.97 16.19 42.14
C LYS A 80 14.47 17.58 42.54
N ASP A 81 15.00 18.62 41.91
CA ASP A 81 14.66 20.02 42.19
C ASP A 81 13.35 20.47 41.52
N GLY A 82 12.57 19.53 40.97
CA GLY A 82 11.34 19.79 40.21
C GLY A 82 11.59 19.89 38.70
N ASN A 83 12.65 20.62 38.32
CA ASN A 83 13.03 20.97 36.95
C ASN A 83 13.16 19.76 36.00
N SER A 84 13.08 20.02 34.69
CA SER A 84 13.18 19.01 33.64
C SER A 84 14.35 19.25 32.69
N MET A 85 14.98 18.16 32.24
CA MET A 85 16.06 18.19 31.24
C MET A 85 15.76 17.23 30.10
N ILE A 86 16.37 17.48 28.93
CA ILE A 86 16.23 16.59 27.76
C ILE A 86 17.45 15.68 27.67
N VAL A 87 17.23 14.37 27.65
CA VAL A 87 18.28 13.40 27.36
C VAL A 87 18.26 13.13 25.85
N VAL A 88 19.33 13.55 25.16
CA VAL A 88 19.47 13.47 23.69
C VAL A 88 20.11 12.15 23.26
N GLY A 89 20.91 11.54 24.12
CA GLY A 89 21.54 10.25 23.85
C GLY A 89 22.30 9.72 25.06
N ALA A 90 22.49 8.40 25.07
CA ALA A 90 23.33 7.71 26.03
C ALA A 90 24.30 6.81 25.26
N ARG A 91 25.59 6.86 25.63
CA ARG A 91 26.61 5.93 25.13
C ARG A 91 27.00 4.99 26.27
N GLY A 92 26.86 3.68 26.04
CA GLY A 92 27.11 2.64 27.05
C GLY A 92 28.50 2.00 27.02
N ASP A 93 29.29 2.19 25.96
CA ASP A 93 30.66 1.64 25.86
C ASP A 93 31.70 2.72 26.22
N ASP A 94 32.67 2.33 27.05
CA ASP A 94 33.77 3.12 27.64
C ASP A 94 33.36 4.34 28.48
N GLY A 95 33.16 4.11 29.77
CA GLY A 95 33.00 5.17 30.78
C GLY A 95 31.59 5.74 30.93
N GLY A 96 30.69 5.45 29.99
CA GLY A 96 29.28 5.85 30.02
C GLY A 96 29.11 7.37 29.97
N VAL A 97 28.57 7.93 28.90
CA VAL A 97 28.34 9.40 28.82
C VAL A 97 26.92 9.68 28.40
N LEU A 98 26.26 10.57 29.15
CA LEU A 98 24.90 11.05 28.91
C LEU A 98 24.95 12.43 28.29
N ALA A 99 24.41 12.56 27.08
CA ALA A 99 24.21 13.83 26.40
C ALA A 99 22.89 14.44 26.89
N VAL A 100 22.98 15.47 27.72
CA VAL A 100 21.83 16.15 28.32
C VAL A 100 21.79 17.59 27.85
N LEU A 101 20.59 18.07 27.50
CA LEU A 101 20.33 19.45 27.16
C LEU A 101 19.51 20.09 28.28
N ASP A 102 20.11 21.10 28.90
CA ASP A 102 19.53 21.89 29.97
C ASP A 102 18.82 23.11 29.38
N PRO A 103 17.49 23.26 29.54
CA PRO A 103 16.77 24.44 29.08
C PRO A 103 17.18 25.74 29.82
N LEU A 104 17.71 25.65 31.04
CA LEU A 104 18.19 26.80 31.82
C LEU A 104 19.68 27.12 31.60
N GLY A 105 20.40 26.24 30.89
CA GLY A 105 21.81 26.39 30.58
C GLY A 105 22.09 27.33 29.41
N ASP A 106 23.35 27.38 29.01
CA ASP A 106 23.80 28.16 27.85
C ASP A 106 23.10 27.67 26.58
N LEU A 107 22.42 28.59 25.88
CA LEU A 107 21.43 28.35 24.83
C LEU A 107 21.86 27.23 23.85
N GLY A 108 21.24 26.05 23.98
CA GLY A 108 21.39 24.96 23.02
C GLY A 108 22.67 24.13 23.12
N SER A 109 23.49 24.32 24.16
CA SER A 109 24.67 23.49 24.38
C SER A 109 24.29 22.12 24.98
N VAL A 110 24.68 21.04 24.30
CA VAL A 110 24.55 19.68 24.81
C VAL A 110 25.70 19.44 25.79
N LYS A 111 25.38 19.25 27.07
CA LYS A 111 26.37 18.91 28.10
C LYS A 111 26.52 17.40 28.18
N MET A 112 27.77 16.95 28.20
CA MET A 112 28.12 15.57 28.45
C MET A 112 28.29 15.38 29.95
N LEU A 113 27.42 14.57 30.55
CA LEU A 113 27.43 14.26 31.98
C LEU A 113 27.82 12.81 32.21
N GLU A 114 28.59 12.57 33.26
CA GLU A 114 28.83 11.23 33.77
C GLU A 114 27.55 10.66 34.41
N PRO A 115 27.26 9.36 34.26
CA PRO A 115 26.09 8.69 34.81
C PRO A 115 25.93 8.86 36.32
N SER A 116 27.04 8.87 37.07
CA SER A 116 27.09 9.10 38.51
C SER A 116 26.61 10.51 38.88
N ALA A 117 27.10 11.53 38.17
CA ALA A 117 26.71 12.92 38.36
C ALA A 117 25.23 13.15 37.98
N PHE A 118 24.76 12.51 36.91
CA PHE A 118 23.35 12.56 36.51
C PHE A 118 22.44 11.88 37.55
N GLN A 119 22.85 10.74 38.11
CA GLN A 119 22.09 10.03 39.14
C GLN A 119 21.87 10.86 40.42
N ALA A 120 22.86 11.69 40.78
CA ALA A 120 22.74 12.55 41.95
C ALA A 120 21.60 13.56 41.80
N LEU A 121 21.42 14.11 40.59
CA LEU A 121 20.47 15.17 40.28
C LEU A 121 19.10 14.65 39.80
N TRP A 122 19.04 13.44 39.27
CA TRP A 122 17.83 12.87 38.64
C TRP A 122 16.88 12.23 39.65
N SER A 123 15.57 12.45 39.48
CA SER A 123 14.51 11.89 40.35
C SER A 123 14.17 10.41 40.06
N GLY A 124 14.69 9.86 38.95
CA GLY A 124 14.31 8.52 38.46
C GLY A 124 13.13 8.52 37.48
N GLU A 125 12.43 9.66 37.32
CA GLU A 125 11.26 9.78 36.44
C GLU A 125 11.68 10.18 35.00
N VAL A 126 11.17 9.45 34.00
CA VAL A 126 11.36 9.73 32.57
C VAL A 126 10.03 9.71 31.84
N LEU A 127 9.87 10.67 30.94
CA LEU A 127 8.75 10.76 30.04
C LEU A 127 9.16 10.39 28.62
N PHE A 128 8.58 9.30 28.13
CA PHE A 128 8.68 8.88 26.75
C PHE A 128 7.64 9.63 25.92
N LEU A 129 8.11 10.40 24.94
CA LEU A 129 7.27 11.14 24.02
C LEU A 129 7.38 10.53 22.63
N LYS A 130 6.24 10.21 22.02
CA LYS A 130 6.16 9.74 20.63
C LYS A 130 5.06 10.48 19.90
N ARG A 131 5.31 10.96 18.68
CA ARG A 131 4.25 11.56 17.85
C ARG A 131 3.11 10.57 17.61
N THR A 132 1.88 11.00 17.89
CA THR A 132 0.66 10.25 17.57
C THR A 132 0.32 10.49 16.11
N SER A 133 0.53 9.48 15.27
CA SER A 133 0.05 9.52 13.89
C SER A 133 -1.46 9.24 13.90
N LYS A 134 -2.29 10.26 13.62
CA LYS A 134 -3.72 10.05 13.34
C LYS A 134 -3.85 9.40 11.94
N LEU A 135 -4.87 8.57 11.73
CA LEU A 135 -5.15 7.90 10.44
C LEU A 135 -5.30 8.88 9.25
N THR A 136 -5.50 10.18 9.52
CA THR A 136 -5.64 11.27 8.54
C THR A 136 -4.36 12.10 8.35
N ASP A 137 -3.27 11.78 9.05
CA ASP A 137 -2.04 12.57 8.98
C ASP A 137 -1.33 12.32 7.64
N THR A 138 -1.17 13.39 6.86
CA THR A 138 -0.64 13.32 5.50
C THR A 138 0.82 12.85 5.47
N ARG A 139 1.58 12.94 6.58
CA ARG A 139 3.00 12.56 6.68
C ARG A 139 3.25 11.09 7.12
N GLN A 140 2.34 10.17 6.82
CA GLN A 140 2.60 8.73 7.08
C GLN A 140 3.74 8.20 6.20
N PRO A 141 4.55 7.25 6.72
CA PRO A 141 5.51 6.51 5.90
C PRO A 141 4.77 5.78 4.77
N PHE A 142 5.40 5.70 3.60
CA PHE A 142 4.79 5.11 2.40
C PHE A 142 4.35 3.66 2.67
N GLY A 143 3.06 3.37 2.43
CA GLY A 143 2.47 2.05 2.60
C GLY A 143 1.02 2.03 2.09
N LEU A 144 0.41 0.84 1.95
CA LEU A 144 -0.97 0.69 1.45
C LEU A 144 -2.00 1.55 2.23
N ARG A 145 -1.74 1.79 3.52
CA ARG A 145 -2.57 2.62 4.40
C ARG A 145 -2.53 4.11 4.08
N TRP A 146 -1.45 4.60 3.46
CA TRP A 146 -1.34 5.98 2.99
C TRP A 146 -2.27 6.28 1.80
N PHE A 147 -2.72 5.25 1.08
CA PHE A 147 -3.60 5.39 -0.08
C PHE A 147 -5.11 5.43 0.28
N ILE A 148 -5.46 4.84 1.43
CA ILE A 148 -6.84 4.75 1.94
C ILE A 148 -7.48 6.15 2.14
N PRO A 149 -6.80 7.16 2.73
CA PRO A 149 -7.36 8.51 2.89
C PRO A 149 -7.71 9.17 1.56
N GLU A 150 -6.87 8.98 0.53
CA GLU A 150 -7.07 9.55 -0.80
C GLU A 150 -8.29 8.96 -1.52
N ILE A 151 -8.55 7.65 -1.36
CA ILE A 151 -9.80 7.00 -1.81
C ILE A 151 -11.00 7.54 -1.02
N LEU A 152 -10.88 7.61 0.31
CA LEU A 152 -11.95 8.07 1.21
C LEU A 152 -12.27 9.56 1.05
N GLN A 153 -11.43 10.36 0.39
CA GLN A 153 -11.78 11.73 0.02
C GLN A 153 -12.74 11.79 -1.18
N GLN A 154 -12.86 10.72 -1.98
CA GLN A 154 -13.76 10.64 -3.14
C GLN A 154 -14.83 9.56 -3.01
N LYS A 155 -15.41 9.40 -1.81
CA LYS A 155 -16.44 8.38 -1.54
C LYS A 155 -17.59 8.37 -2.55
N ALA A 156 -17.99 9.52 -3.07
CA ALA A 156 -19.05 9.61 -4.07
C ALA A 156 -18.68 8.87 -5.37
N ALA A 157 -17.52 9.18 -5.98
CA ALA A 157 -17.07 8.52 -7.20
C ALA A 157 -16.84 7.03 -7.00
N PHE A 158 -16.22 6.64 -5.88
CA PHE A 158 -15.97 5.23 -5.57
C PHE A 158 -17.27 4.46 -5.29
N ARG A 159 -18.27 5.08 -4.66
CA ARG A 159 -19.61 4.51 -4.48
C ARG A 159 -20.29 4.31 -5.83
N ASP A 160 -20.25 5.31 -6.71
CA ASP A 160 -20.92 5.23 -8.02
C ASP A 160 -20.27 4.15 -8.91
N ILE A 161 -18.94 4.00 -8.82
CA ILE A 161 -18.22 2.88 -9.45
C ILE A 161 -18.66 1.52 -8.88
N ALA A 162 -18.82 1.40 -7.55
CA ALA A 162 -19.27 0.16 -6.93
C ALA A 162 -20.72 -0.19 -7.32
N ILE A 163 -21.62 0.81 -7.38
CA ILE A 163 -22.99 0.62 -7.86
C ILE A 163 -23.01 0.16 -9.31
N ALA A 164 -22.21 0.80 -10.18
CA ALA A 164 -22.09 0.38 -11.58
C ALA A 164 -21.57 -1.06 -11.71
N ALA A 165 -20.55 -1.43 -10.93
CA ALA A 165 -20.03 -2.80 -10.91
C ALA A 165 -21.07 -3.83 -10.46
N MET A 166 -21.85 -3.51 -9.41
CA MET A 166 -22.90 -4.38 -8.92
C MET A 166 -24.05 -4.53 -9.93
N ALA A 167 -24.46 -3.43 -10.59
CA ALA A 167 -25.44 -3.46 -11.67
C ALA A 167 -24.95 -4.30 -12.86
N MET A 168 -23.68 -4.17 -13.24
CA MET A 168 -23.07 -5.00 -14.29
C MET A 168 -23.07 -6.49 -13.93
N ASN A 169 -22.82 -6.84 -12.66
CA ASN A 169 -22.86 -8.24 -12.22
C ASN A 169 -24.26 -8.85 -12.39
N VAL A 170 -25.31 -8.09 -12.06
CA VAL A 170 -26.72 -8.51 -12.23
C VAL A 170 -27.09 -8.58 -13.72
N LEU A 171 -26.79 -7.55 -14.50
CA LEU A 171 -27.04 -7.54 -15.95
C LEU A 171 -26.27 -8.66 -16.66
N GLY A 172 -25.10 -9.01 -16.13
CA GLY A 172 -24.28 -10.12 -16.59
C GLY A 172 -24.96 -11.50 -16.53
N LEU A 173 -25.98 -11.65 -15.69
CA LEU A 173 -26.80 -12.87 -15.61
C LEU A 173 -27.78 -12.98 -16.80
N ALA A 174 -28.05 -11.88 -17.51
CA ALA A 174 -29.03 -11.86 -18.58
C ALA A 174 -28.65 -12.85 -19.70
N SER A 175 -27.37 -12.97 -20.04
CA SER A 175 -26.91 -13.88 -21.10
C SER A 175 -27.11 -15.36 -20.74
N PRO A 176 -26.63 -15.87 -19.58
CA PRO A 176 -26.96 -17.22 -19.11
C PRO A 176 -28.47 -17.51 -19.05
N ILE A 177 -29.26 -16.57 -18.50
CA ILE A 177 -30.72 -16.73 -18.38
C ILE A 177 -31.38 -16.75 -19.77
N PHE A 178 -30.93 -15.91 -20.70
CA PHE A 178 -31.40 -15.92 -22.08
C PHE A 178 -31.17 -17.28 -22.73
N PHE A 179 -29.95 -17.82 -22.68
CA PHE A 179 -29.66 -19.14 -23.24
C PHE A 179 -30.47 -20.26 -22.58
N GLN A 180 -30.62 -20.23 -21.25
CA GLN A 180 -31.45 -21.18 -20.53
C GLN A 180 -32.91 -21.15 -21.02
N LEU A 181 -33.52 -19.96 -21.09
CA LEU A 181 -34.90 -19.81 -21.52
C LEU A 181 -35.10 -20.19 -22.99
N VAL A 182 -34.14 -19.87 -23.86
CA VAL A 182 -34.19 -20.27 -25.26
C VAL A 182 -34.18 -21.79 -25.38
N ILE A 183 -33.29 -22.47 -24.65
CA ILE A 183 -33.19 -23.92 -24.72
C ILE A 183 -34.41 -24.60 -24.10
N ASP A 184 -34.73 -24.25 -22.85
CA ASP A 184 -35.73 -24.99 -22.08
C ASP A 184 -37.17 -24.65 -22.49
N LYS A 185 -37.44 -23.42 -22.97
CA LYS A 185 -38.79 -22.98 -23.32
C LYS A 185 -38.98 -22.81 -24.82
N VAL A 186 -38.14 -22.01 -25.48
CA VAL A 186 -38.36 -21.65 -26.88
C VAL A 186 -38.15 -22.84 -27.81
N LEU A 187 -37.03 -23.56 -27.69
CA LEU A 187 -36.71 -24.69 -28.55
C LEU A 187 -37.65 -25.87 -28.29
N VAL A 188 -38.01 -26.11 -27.03
CA VAL A 188 -38.94 -27.20 -26.67
C VAL A 188 -40.37 -26.94 -27.17
N HIS A 189 -40.87 -25.70 -27.07
CA HIS A 189 -42.27 -25.38 -27.41
C HIS A 189 -42.43 -24.71 -28.79
N HIS A 190 -41.35 -24.56 -29.57
CA HIS A 190 -41.33 -23.84 -30.85
C HIS A 190 -41.97 -22.43 -30.83
N SER A 191 -41.89 -21.74 -29.69
CA SER A 191 -42.55 -20.44 -29.49
C SER A 191 -41.69 -19.28 -30.02
N VAL A 192 -41.81 -18.99 -31.32
CA VAL A 192 -41.04 -17.96 -32.02
C VAL A 192 -41.33 -16.55 -31.47
N SER A 193 -42.55 -16.29 -31.00
CA SER A 193 -42.90 -15.00 -30.39
C SER A 193 -42.08 -14.71 -29.13
N THR A 194 -41.96 -15.69 -28.22
CA THR A 194 -41.12 -15.56 -27.02
C THR A 194 -39.63 -15.42 -27.36
N LEU A 195 -39.15 -16.02 -28.45
CA LEU A 195 -37.76 -15.86 -28.89
C LEU A 195 -37.45 -14.39 -29.20
N TRP A 196 -38.29 -13.73 -30.00
CA TRP A 196 -38.09 -12.33 -30.37
C TRP A 196 -38.16 -11.41 -29.16
N VAL A 197 -39.09 -11.65 -28.23
CA VAL A 197 -39.17 -10.88 -26.98
C VAL A 197 -37.89 -11.05 -26.14
N LEU A 198 -37.42 -12.28 -25.97
CA LEU A 198 -36.17 -12.56 -25.25
C LEU A 198 -34.95 -11.97 -25.96
N ALA A 199 -34.91 -12.00 -27.30
CA ALA A 199 -33.85 -11.43 -28.12
C ALA A 199 -33.76 -9.90 -27.96
N VAL A 200 -34.90 -9.20 -28.00
CA VAL A 200 -34.94 -7.76 -27.72
C VAL A 200 -34.51 -7.48 -26.28
N GLY A 201 -34.98 -8.29 -25.32
CA GLY A 201 -34.60 -8.17 -23.91
C GLY A 201 -33.09 -8.29 -23.68
N ILE A 202 -32.43 -9.30 -24.26
CA ILE A 202 -30.99 -9.48 -24.11
C ILE A 202 -30.19 -8.37 -24.81
N VAL A 203 -30.63 -7.89 -25.99
CA VAL A 203 -29.98 -6.77 -26.67
C VAL A 203 -30.02 -5.51 -25.79
N ILE A 204 -31.16 -5.21 -25.17
CA ILE A 204 -31.30 -4.10 -24.23
C ILE A 204 -30.38 -4.31 -23.01
N ALA A 205 -30.37 -5.51 -22.41
CA ALA A 205 -29.52 -5.81 -21.26
C ALA A 205 -28.03 -5.65 -21.59
N LEU A 206 -27.57 -6.11 -22.76
CA LEU A 206 -26.19 -5.96 -23.23
C LEU A 206 -25.84 -4.49 -23.49
N LEU A 207 -26.78 -3.69 -23.99
CA LEU A 207 -26.59 -2.25 -24.19
C LEU A 207 -26.41 -1.53 -22.84
N PHE A 208 -27.21 -1.88 -21.83
CA PHE A 208 -27.02 -1.38 -20.47
C PHE A 208 -25.70 -1.88 -19.87
N GLU A 209 -25.36 -3.16 -19.98
CA GLU A 209 -24.09 -3.72 -19.47
C GLU A 209 -22.89 -2.98 -20.07
N SER A 210 -22.91 -2.72 -21.38
CA SER A 210 -21.88 -1.95 -22.08
C SER A 210 -21.83 -0.49 -21.63
N THR A 211 -22.99 0.17 -21.45
CA THR A 211 -23.09 1.55 -20.99
C THR A 211 -22.56 1.71 -19.56
N PHE A 212 -22.98 0.86 -18.63
CA PHE A 212 -22.43 0.83 -17.27
C PHE A 212 -20.95 0.49 -17.26
N GLY A 213 -20.50 -0.41 -18.15
CA GLY A 213 -19.09 -0.72 -18.33
C GLY A 213 -18.27 0.46 -18.84
N PHE A 214 -18.83 1.30 -19.70
CA PHE A 214 -18.23 2.56 -20.14
C PHE A 214 -18.19 3.58 -19.01
N MET A 215 -19.30 3.80 -18.31
CA MET A 215 -19.37 4.70 -17.15
C MET A 215 -18.37 4.31 -16.06
N ARG A 216 -18.31 3.02 -15.70
CA ARG A 216 -17.35 2.46 -14.73
C ARG A 216 -15.91 2.80 -15.13
N ARG A 217 -15.54 2.57 -16.39
CA ARG A 217 -14.20 2.87 -16.92
C ARG A 217 -13.90 4.37 -16.90
N MET A 218 -14.85 5.21 -17.30
CA MET A 218 -14.70 6.66 -17.30
C MET A 218 -14.53 7.21 -15.88
N LEU A 219 -15.38 6.79 -14.94
CA LEU A 219 -15.29 7.19 -13.53
C LEU A 219 -13.96 6.75 -12.90
N THR A 220 -13.49 5.54 -13.21
CA THR A 220 -12.20 5.02 -12.73
C THR A 220 -11.03 5.83 -13.28
N LEU A 221 -11.09 6.22 -14.57
CA LEU A 221 -10.08 7.08 -15.21
C LEU A 221 -10.04 8.46 -14.56
N TRP A 222 -11.19 9.09 -14.36
CA TRP A 222 -11.31 10.40 -13.70
C TRP A 222 -10.79 10.36 -12.26
N GLY A 223 -11.16 9.33 -11.50
CA GLY A 223 -10.67 9.11 -10.14
C GLY A 223 -9.15 8.92 -10.09
N THR A 224 -8.60 8.10 -10.99
CA THR A 224 -7.17 7.82 -11.09
C THR A 224 -6.36 9.08 -11.45
N ASN A 225 -6.81 9.88 -12.43
CA ASN A 225 -6.11 11.09 -12.85
C ASN A 225 -6.06 12.14 -11.73
N LYS A 226 -7.13 12.29 -10.95
CA LYS A 226 -7.18 13.25 -9.82
C LYS A 226 -6.32 12.80 -8.63
N ILE A 227 -6.13 11.50 -8.47
CA ILE A 227 -5.18 10.93 -7.51
C ILE A 227 -3.76 11.16 -8.00
N ASP A 228 -3.51 10.92 -9.29
CA ASP A 228 -2.21 11.08 -9.93
C ASP A 228 -1.65 12.50 -9.79
N ILE A 229 -2.42 13.51 -10.16
CA ILE A 229 -1.92 14.89 -10.14
C ILE A 229 -1.50 15.35 -8.73
N ARG A 230 -2.20 14.85 -7.68
CA ARG A 230 -1.86 15.14 -6.29
C ARG A 230 -0.60 14.42 -5.85
N LEU A 231 -0.47 13.16 -6.22
CA LEU A 231 0.71 12.32 -5.97
C LEU A 231 1.96 12.89 -6.63
N THR A 232 1.86 13.20 -7.92
CA THR A 232 2.97 13.73 -8.73
C THR A 232 3.42 15.08 -8.21
N ARG A 233 2.49 16.01 -7.93
CA ARG A 233 2.82 17.31 -7.31
C ARG A 233 3.52 17.16 -5.98
N ARG A 234 3.02 16.26 -5.12
CA ARG A 234 3.57 16.05 -3.77
C ARG A 234 4.95 15.41 -3.80
N THR A 235 5.12 14.40 -4.65
CA THR A 235 6.40 13.69 -4.80
C THR A 235 7.46 14.62 -5.38
N PHE A 236 7.10 15.44 -6.37
CA PHE A 236 8.00 16.43 -6.93
C PHE A 236 8.38 17.52 -5.92
N ALA A 237 7.42 18.02 -5.14
CA ALA A 237 7.70 18.97 -4.05
C ALA A 237 8.64 18.37 -2.99
N GLN A 238 8.44 17.08 -2.65
CA GLN A 238 9.31 16.38 -1.71
C GLN A 238 10.72 16.21 -2.28
N LEU A 239 10.85 15.83 -3.56
CA LEU A 239 12.13 15.71 -4.25
C LEU A 239 12.91 17.03 -4.20
N LEU A 240 12.26 18.17 -4.45
CA LEU A 240 12.88 19.49 -4.35
C LEU A 240 13.29 19.90 -2.93
N SER A 241 12.69 19.29 -1.90
CA SER A 241 13.01 19.58 -0.50
C SER A 241 14.17 18.74 0.06
N LEU A 242 14.73 17.81 -0.74
CA LEU A 242 15.82 16.95 -0.30
C LEU A 242 17.16 17.71 -0.25
N PRO A 243 18.03 17.43 0.74
CA PRO A 243 19.39 17.98 0.79
C PRO A 243 20.22 17.61 -0.44
N ILE A 244 21.21 18.44 -0.77
CA ILE A 244 22.08 18.23 -1.93
C ILE A 244 22.84 16.89 -1.85
N ASP A 245 23.23 16.46 -0.66
CA ASP A 245 23.95 15.20 -0.38
C ASP A 245 23.22 13.96 -0.95
N TYR A 246 21.88 13.99 -1.00
CA TYR A 246 21.10 12.90 -1.59
C TYR A 246 21.31 12.80 -3.11
N PHE A 247 21.42 13.95 -3.79
CA PHE A 247 21.64 14.01 -5.24
C PHE A 247 23.10 13.73 -5.62
N GLU A 248 24.05 13.93 -4.71
CA GLU A 248 25.45 13.54 -4.92
C GLU A 248 25.66 12.03 -4.79
N THR A 249 24.90 11.38 -3.90
CA THR A 249 24.99 9.93 -3.66
C THR A 249 24.11 9.08 -4.59
N THR A 250 23.05 9.67 -5.15
CA THR A 250 22.06 8.95 -5.98
C THR A 250 22.06 9.48 -7.40
N SER A 251 22.35 8.61 -8.38
CA SER A 251 22.37 9.02 -9.79
C SER A 251 21.01 9.50 -10.29
N ALA A 252 21.00 10.48 -11.20
CA ALA A 252 19.78 11.04 -11.78
C ALA A 252 18.87 9.96 -12.41
N GLY A 253 19.47 8.92 -13.03
CA GLY A 253 18.72 7.79 -13.60
C GLY A 253 17.95 6.97 -12.55
N VAL A 254 18.52 6.79 -11.36
CA VAL A 254 17.86 6.09 -10.25
C VAL A 254 16.70 6.92 -9.70
N VAL A 255 16.88 8.24 -9.57
CA VAL A 255 15.83 9.16 -9.13
C VAL A 255 14.64 9.17 -10.11
N VAL A 256 14.91 9.26 -11.42
CA VAL A 256 13.87 9.17 -12.46
C VAL A 256 13.14 7.83 -12.42
N ARG A 257 13.86 6.72 -12.24
CA ARG A 257 13.26 5.39 -12.11
C ARG A 257 12.33 5.31 -10.89
N HIS A 258 12.70 5.89 -9.75
CA HIS A 258 11.82 5.95 -8.58
C HIS A 258 10.55 6.76 -8.83
N MET A 259 10.65 7.89 -9.55
CA MET A 259 9.47 8.66 -9.96
C MET A 259 8.53 7.83 -10.87
N GLN A 260 9.06 7.06 -11.81
CA GLN A 260 8.25 6.19 -12.67
C GLN A 260 7.65 4.98 -11.93
N GLN A 261 8.35 4.44 -10.92
CA GLN A 261 7.81 3.35 -10.11
C GLN A 261 6.59 3.78 -9.30
N MET A 262 6.53 5.04 -8.84
CA MET A 262 5.36 5.59 -8.16
C MET A 262 4.10 5.52 -9.03
N GLU A 263 4.21 5.84 -10.32
CA GLU A 263 3.12 5.70 -11.28
C GLU A 263 2.67 4.23 -11.43
N LYS A 264 3.60 3.27 -11.48
CA LYS A 264 3.27 1.84 -11.54
C LYS A 264 2.53 1.38 -10.29
N ILE A 265 2.98 1.79 -9.10
CA ILE A 265 2.34 1.44 -7.83
C ILE A 265 0.94 2.06 -7.76
N ARG A 266 0.79 3.32 -8.18
CA ARG A 266 -0.51 4.00 -8.31
C ARG A 266 -1.46 3.21 -9.21
N ASN A 267 -1.05 2.90 -10.44
CA ASN A 267 -1.88 2.18 -11.41
C ASN A 267 -2.29 0.79 -10.90
N PHE A 268 -1.42 0.12 -10.15
CA PHE A 268 -1.76 -1.13 -9.49
C PHE A 268 -2.84 -0.96 -8.42
N LEU A 269 -2.73 0.07 -7.58
CA LEU A 269 -3.68 0.33 -6.49
C LEU A 269 -5.03 0.87 -6.97
N THR A 270 -5.03 1.87 -7.86
CA THR A 270 -6.24 2.55 -8.34
C THR A 270 -6.97 1.76 -9.40
N GLY A 271 -6.23 1.03 -10.24
CA GLY A 271 -6.78 0.29 -11.36
C GLY A 271 -7.03 -1.15 -10.99
N ARG A 272 -5.95 -1.94 -10.93
CA ARG A 272 -6.04 -3.41 -10.89
C ARG A 272 -6.59 -3.94 -9.58
N MET A 273 -6.00 -3.57 -8.45
CA MET A 273 -6.47 -4.02 -7.12
C MET A 273 -7.89 -3.57 -6.83
N PHE A 274 -8.23 -2.32 -7.13
CA PHE A 274 -9.58 -1.81 -6.91
C PHE A 274 -10.62 -2.53 -7.79
N SER A 275 -10.30 -2.75 -9.08
CA SER A 275 -11.19 -3.52 -9.97
C SER A 275 -11.36 -4.95 -9.47
N THR A 276 -10.28 -5.63 -9.10
CA THR A 276 -10.35 -6.99 -8.52
C THR A 276 -11.20 -7.01 -7.25
N ALA A 277 -11.05 -6.03 -6.36
CA ALA A 277 -11.87 -5.95 -5.15
C ALA A 277 -13.37 -5.79 -5.46
N LEU A 278 -13.72 -5.03 -6.49
CA LEU A 278 -15.10 -4.91 -6.96
C LEU A 278 -15.59 -6.18 -7.63
N ASP A 279 -14.76 -6.81 -8.46
CA ASP A 279 -15.11 -8.05 -9.15
C ASP A 279 -15.29 -9.20 -8.14
N LEU A 280 -14.53 -9.21 -7.03
CA LEU A 280 -14.76 -10.12 -5.89
C LEU A 280 -16.15 -9.93 -5.26
N THR A 281 -16.75 -8.74 -5.32
CA THR A 281 -18.12 -8.56 -4.82
C THR A 281 -19.15 -9.32 -5.66
N ALA A 282 -18.84 -9.59 -6.94
CA ALA A 282 -19.68 -10.41 -7.80
C ALA A 282 -19.84 -11.83 -7.26
N LEU A 283 -18.82 -12.36 -6.57
CA LEU A 283 -18.86 -13.70 -5.98
C LEU A 283 -19.99 -13.86 -4.97
N PHE A 284 -20.35 -12.80 -4.23
CA PHE A 284 -21.49 -12.84 -3.30
C PHE A 284 -22.83 -13.04 -4.00
N ILE A 285 -22.94 -12.68 -5.28
CA ILE A 285 -24.15 -12.87 -6.09
C ILE A 285 -24.06 -14.19 -6.85
N LEU A 286 -22.91 -14.46 -7.49
CA LEU A 286 -22.74 -15.59 -8.39
C LEU A 286 -22.62 -16.94 -7.65
N LEU A 287 -21.94 -17.00 -6.50
CA LEU A 287 -21.80 -18.26 -5.77
C LEU A 287 -23.14 -18.81 -5.28
N PRO A 288 -24.02 -18.04 -4.59
CA PRO A 288 -25.33 -18.55 -4.20
C PRO A 288 -26.16 -19.05 -5.39
N ILE A 289 -26.09 -18.36 -6.53
CA ILE A 289 -26.76 -18.79 -7.75
C ILE A 289 -26.20 -20.13 -8.22
N LEU A 290 -24.88 -20.30 -8.32
CA LEU A 290 -24.28 -21.59 -8.70
C LEU A 290 -24.70 -22.73 -7.75
N PHE A 291 -24.68 -22.50 -6.44
CA PHE A 291 -25.12 -23.49 -5.46
C PHE A 291 -26.62 -23.82 -5.59
N SER A 292 -27.45 -22.88 -6.00
CA SER A 292 -28.87 -23.11 -6.24
C SER A 292 -29.15 -23.98 -7.48
N TYR A 293 -28.27 -23.96 -8.48
CA TYR A 293 -28.40 -24.80 -9.68
C TYR A 293 -27.96 -26.24 -9.42
N SER A 294 -26.75 -26.45 -8.89
CA SER A 294 -26.25 -27.77 -8.51
C SER A 294 -25.07 -27.66 -7.56
N ILE A 295 -25.21 -28.22 -6.36
CA ILE A 295 -24.15 -28.25 -5.34
C ILE A 295 -22.93 -29.04 -5.85
N LYS A 296 -23.17 -30.16 -6.56
CA LYS A 296 -22.12 -31.03 -7.11
C LYS A 296 -21.25 -30.27 -8.12
N LEU A 297 -21.88 -29.58 -9.08
CA LEU A 297 -21.16 -28.79 -10.08
C LEU A 297 -20.47 -27.57 -9.45
N ALA A 298 -21.10 -26.91 -8.48
CA ALA A 298 -20.50 -25.77 -7.77
C ALA A 298 -19.21 -26.14 -7.03
N MET A 299 -19.18 -27.32 -6.39
CA MET A 299 -17.97 -27.84 -5.73
C MET A 299 -16.84 -28.13 -6.72
N ILE A 300 -17.16 -28.60 -7.93
CA ILE A 300 -16.17 -28.80 -9.00
C ILE A 300 -15.56 -27.45 -9.42
N VAL A 301 -16.38 -26.42 -9.61
CA VAL A 301 -15.91 -25.06 -9.96
C VAL A 301 -14.99 -24.53 -8.86
N LEU A 302 -15.36 -24.68 -7.60
CA LEU A 302 -14.53 -24.26 -6.46
C LEU A 302 -13.22 -25.04 -6.39
N LEU A 303 -13.22 -26.35 -6.65
CA LEU A 303 -12.02 -27.17 -6.67
C LEU A 303 -11.04 -26.70 -7.76
N PHE A 304 -11.51 -26.46 -8.98
CA PHE A 304 -10.68 -25.95 -10.07
C PHE A 304 -10.15 -24.55 -9.76
N THR A 305 -10.99 -23.67 -9.21
CA THR A 305 -10.60 -22.31 -8.81
C THR A 305 -9.53 -22.35 -7.71
N LEU A 306 -9.68 -23.24 -6.73
CA LEU A 306 -8.70 -23.46 -5.67
C LEU A 306 -7.38 -24.03 -6.22
N MET A 307 -7.45 -24.95 -7.18
CA MET A 307 -6.28 -25.54 -7.83
C MET A 307 -5.49 -24.48 -8.63
N ILE A 308 -6.17 -23.66 -9.42
CA ILE A 308 -5.56 -22.51 -10.11
C ILE A 308 -4.91 -21.57 -9.10
N SER A 309 -5.65 -21.21 -8.04
CA SER A 309 -5.14 -20.31 -6.98
C SER A 309 -3.90 -20.88 -6.29
N ALA A 310 -3.86 -22.18 -6.02
CA ALA A 310 -2.72 -22.85 -5.41
C ALA A 310 -1.49 -22.86 -6.33
N ILE A 311 -1.68 -23.14 -7.63
CA ILE A 311 -0.60 -23.09 -8.63
C ILE A 311 0.01 -21.69 -8.70
N VAL A 312 -0.85 -20.66 -8.78
CA VAL A 312 -0.41 -19.26 -8.77
C VAL A 312 0.33 -18.94 -7.46
N ALA A 313 -0.20 -19.31 -6.30
CA ALA A 313 0.42 -19.05 -5.00
C ALA A 313 1.81 -19.70 -4.86
N ILE A 314 2.01 -20.90 -5.43
CA ILE A 314 3.30 -21.60 -5.44
C ILE A 314 4.29 -20.93 -6.41
N LEU A 315 3.83 -20.44 -7.57
CA LEU A 315 4.67 -19.78 -8.56
C LEU A 315 5.11 -18.37 -8.13
N VAL A 316 4.22 -17.59 -7.50
CA VAL A 316 4.46 -16.19 -7.10
C VAL A 316 5.81 -15.95 -6.39
N PRO A 317 6.23 -16.70 -5.35
CA PRO A 317 7.51 -16.44 -4.68
C PRO A 317 8.71 -16.67 -5.61
N THR A 318 8.66 -17.69 -6.45
CA THR A 318 9.74 -17.95 -7.43
C THR A 318 9.79 -16.86 -8.50
N PHE A 319 8.62 -16.42 -8.98
CA PHE A 319 8.48 -15.33 -9.92
C PHE A 319 9.02 -14.01 -9.35
N GLN A 320 8.67 -13.67 -8.11
CA GLN A 320 9.17 -12.47 -7.43
C GLN A 320 10.69 -12.45 -7.27
N ARG A 321 11.30 -13.57 -6.88
CA ARG A 321 12.76 -13.69 -6.76
C ARG A 321 13.44 -13.41 -8.11
N ARG A 322 13.01 -14.09 -9.18
CA ARG A 322 13.57 -13.91 -10.53
C ARG A 322 13.30 -12.53 -11.11
N LEU A 323 12.14 -11.95 -10.80
CA LEU A 323 11.81 -10.59 -11.20
C LEU A 323 12.74 -9.56 -10.53
N ASN A 324 13.14 -9.80 -9.27
CA ASN A 324 14.10 -8.95 -8.59
C ASN A 324 15.51 -9.08 -9.21
N ASP A 325 15.95 -10.29 -9.54
CA ASP A 325 17.22 -10.52 -10.26
C ASP A 325 17.24 -9.76 -11.60
N LEU A 326 16.14 -9.82 -12.35
CA LEU A 326 15.95 -9.06 -13.59
C LEU A 326 16.03 -7.54 -13.34
N TYR A 327 15.39 -7.02 -12.30
CA TYR A 327 15.42 -5.60 -12.00
C TYR A 327 16.79 -5.07 -11.58
N THR A 328 17.60 -5.91 -10.94
CA THR A 328 19.00 -5.61 -10.62
C THR A 328 19.84 -5.58 -11.90
N ALA A 329 19.78 -6.62 -12.72
CA ALA A 329 20.52 -6.69 -13.99
C ALA A 329 20.16 -5.54 -14.95
N GLU A 330 18.87 -5.20 -15.05
CA GLU A 330 18.39 -4.08 -15.84
C GLU A 330 18.87 -2.73 -15.28
N GLY A 331 18.95 -2.63 -13.94
CA GLY A 331 19.52 -1.47 -13.26
C GLY A 331 21.00 -1.25 -13.59
N GLU A 332 21.82 -2.31 -13.55
CA GLU A 332 23.24 -2.26 -13.91
C GLU A 332 23.46 -1.89 -15.39
N ARG A 333 22.61 -2.41 -16.28
CA ARG A 333 22.61 -2.09 -17.71
C ARG A 333 22.30 -0.61 -17.91
N GLN A 334 21.25 -0.08 -17.28
CA GLN A 334 20.89 1.35 -17.37
C GLN A 334 21.97 2.25 -16.76
N ALA A 335 22.55 1.86 -15.62
CA ALA A 335 23.62 2.60 -14.97
C ALA A 335 24.84 2.75 -15.89
N LEU A 336 25.25 1.67 -16.58
CA LEU A 336 26.35 1.73 -17.56
C LEU A 336 26.11 2.78 -18.64
N MET A 337 24.87 2.86 -19.13
CA MET A 337 24.51 3.79 -20.19
C MET A 337 24.63 5.23 -19.71
N VAL A 338 24.09 5.51 -18.52
CA VAL A 338 24.17 6.83 -17.89
C VAL A 338 25.64 7.23 -17.65
N GLU A 339 26.44 6.32 -17.09
CA GLU A 339 27.87 6.52 -16.85
C GLU A 339 28.64 6.78 -18.15
N THR A 340 28.38 6.00 -19.19
CA THR A 340 29.03 6.15 -20.50
C THR A 340 28.67 7.48 -21.16
N ILE A 341 27.42 7.93 -21.04
CA ILE A 341 26.96 9.22 -21.59
C ILE A 341 27.62 10.38 -20.83
N HIS A 342 27.63 10.37 -19.50
CA HIS A 342 28.29 11.41 -18.71
C HIS A 342 29.82 11.40 -18.90
N GLY A 343 30.42 10.23 -19.00
CA GLY A 343 31.85 10.03 -19.21
C GLY A 343 32.28 10.05 -20.68
N MET A 344 31.42 10.45 -21.62
CA MET A 344 31.67 10.28 -23.06
C MET A 344 32.95 10.98 -23.52
N ARG A 345 33.28 12.13 -22.93
CA ARG A 345 34.54 12.83 -23.22
C ARG A 345 35.76 11.99 -22.88
N THR A 346 35.76 11.33 -21.72
CA THR A 346 36.83 10.43 -21.27
C THR A 346 36.90 9.18 -22.14
N VAL A 347 35.74 8.60 -22.46
CA VAL A 347 35.63 7.42 -23.32
C VAL A 347 36.26 7.69 -24.70
N LYS A 348 35.98 8.87 -25.29
CA LYS A 348 36.56 9.30 -26.56
C LYS A 348 38.02 9.68 -26.47
N ALA A 349 38.43 10.39 -25.40
CA ALA A 349 39.81 10.81 -25.21
C ALA A 349 40.78 9.62 -25.02
N LEU A 350 40.31 8.56 -24.38
CA LEU A 350 41.10 7.34 -24.12
C LEU A 350 40.90 6.25 -25.20
N ALA A 351 40.05 6.48 -26.21
CA ALA A 351 39.72 5.52 -27.26
C ALA A 351 39.25 4.13 -26.74
N ILE A 352 38.49 4.14 -25.64
CA ILE A 352 38.00 2.92 -24.97
C ILE A 352 36.58 2.52 -25.39
N GLU A 353 36.07 3.01 -26.53
CA GLU A 353 34.73 2.63 -27.02
C GLU A 353 34.55 1.11 -27.23
N PRO A 354 35.53 0.35 -27.77
CA PRO A 354 35.39 -1.10 -27.89
C PRO A 354 35.22 -1.78 -26.55
N MET A 355 35.87 -1.27 -25.50
CA MET A 355 35.76 -1.80 -24.15
C MET A 355 34.36 -1.55 -23.58
N GLN A 356 33.81 -0.34 -23.75
CA GLN A 356 32.46 -0.02 -23.30
C GLN A 356 31.38 -0.77 -24.09
N ARG A 357 31.58 -1.00 -25.40
CA ARG A 357 30.71 -1.87 -26.19
C ARG A 357 30.68 -3.29 -25.64
N ARG A 358 31.84 -3.89 -25.35
CA ARG A 358 31.88 -5.24 -24.74
C ARG A 358 31.20 -5.28 -23.37
N ALA A 359 31.42 -4.26 -22.53
CA ALA A 359 30.75 -4.17 -21.23
C ALA A 359 29.22 -4.05 -21.38
N TRP A 360 28.76 -3.27 -22.36
CA TRP A 360 27.34 -3.14 -22.69
C TRP A 360 26.74 -4.45 -23.17
N ASP A 361 27.42 -5.15 -24.09
CA ASP A 361 26.98 -6.43 -24.62
C ASP A 361 26.86 -7.47 -23.50
N GLN A 362 27.84 -7.54 -22.58
CA GLN A 362 27.81 -8.45 -21.45
C GLN A 362 26.64 -8.18 -20.48
N ARG A 363 26.43 -6.90 -20.10
CA ARG A 363 25.31 -6.53 -19.21
C ARG A 363 23.96 -6.73 -19.89
N SER A 364 23.88 -6.46 -21.19
CA SER A 364 22.68 -6.70 -21.99
C SER A 364 22.37 -8.19 -22.12
N ALA A 365 23.39 -9.04 -22.33
CA ALA A 365 23.22 -10.49 -22.37
C ALA A 365 22.73 -11.06 -21.02
N ASN A 366 23.26 -10.55 -19.90
CA ASN A 366 22.77 -10.95 -18.57
C ASN A 366 21.31 -10.52 -18.36
N ALA A 367 20.96 -9.26 -18.65
CA ALA A 367 19.59 -8.77 -18.53
C ALA A 367 18.61 -9.57 -19.41
N LEU A 368 18.98 -9.88 -20.65
CA LEU A 368 18.18 -10.71 -21.56
C LEU A 368 18.01 -12.13 -21.02
N THR A 369 19.06 -12.71 -20.44
CA THR A 369 19.00 -14.04 -19.83
C THR A 369 18.04 -14.07 -18.63
N GLN A 370 18.09 -13.06 -17.75
CA GLN A 370 17.14 -12.98 -16.63
C GLN A 370 15.71 -12.72 -17.13
N HIS A 371 15.54 -11.89 -18.17
CA HIS A 371 14.24 -11.63 -18.78
C HIS A 371 13.63 -12.92 -19.36
N PHE A 372 14.45 -13.71 -20.05
CA PHE A 372 14.04 -15.01 -20.59
C PHE A 372 13.61 -15.98 -19.48
N ARG A 373 14.37 -16.06 -18.38
CA ARG A 373 14.04 -16.91 -17.22
C ARG A 373 12.71 -16.52 -16.56
N VAL A 374 12.46 -15.22 -16.38
CA VAL A 374 11.15 -14.73 -15.89
C VAL A 374 10.04 -15.09 -16.88
N GLY A 375 10.30 -14.93 -18.18
CA GLY A 375 9.37 -15.29 -19.25
C GLY A 375 9.01 -16.77 -19.24
N GLN A 376 9.97 -17.67 -19.04
CA GLN A 376 9.72 -19.11 -18.96
C GLN A 376 8.77 -19.48 -17.82
N ILE A 377 8.95 -18.89 -16.63
CA ILE A 377 8.04 -19.10 -15.49
C ILE A 377 6.64 -18.60 -15.82
N SER A 378 6.53 -17.42 -16.43
CA SER A 378 5.24 -16.86 -16.84
C SER A 378 4.54 -17.74 -17.89
N ILE A 379 5.27 -18.23 -18.89
CA ILE A 379 4.73 -19.11 -19.93
C ILE A 379 4.27 -20.43 -19.32
N ALA A 380 5.07 -21.05 -18.45
CA ALA A 380 4.72 -22.30 -17.79
C ALA A 380 3.47 -22.13 -16.90
N GLY A 381 3.42 -21.06 -16.09
CA GLY A 381 2.27 -20.78 -15.22
C GLY A 381 0.99 -20.51 -16.01
N ASN A 382 1.08 -19.72 -17.10
CA ASN A 382 -0.06 -19.46 -17.98
C ASN A 382 -0.51 -20.72 -18.70
N ALA A 383 0.40 -21.55 -19.22
CA ALA A 383 0.04 -22.79 -19.91
C ALA A 383 -0.75 -23.76 -19.01
N ILE A 384 -0.34 -23.91 -17.75
CA ILE A 384 -1.06 -24.74 -16.77
C ILE A 384 -2.43 -24.13 -16.45
N THR A 385 -2.49 -22.84 -16.19
CA THR A 385 -3.74 -22.14 -15.85
C THR A 385 -4.74 -22.17 -17.01
N ASP A 386 -4.27 -21.96 -18.24
CA ASP A 386 -5.07 -22.05 -19.46
C ASP A 386 -5.60 -23.46 -19.70
N PHE A 387 -4.79 -24.49 -19.43
CA PHE A 387 -5.23 -25.88 -19.51
C PHE A 387 -6.35 -26.16 -18.51
N LEU A 388 -6.19 -25.76 -17.25
CA LEU A 388 -7.24 -25.90 -16.23
C LEU A 388 -8.51 -25.12 -16.60
N GLY A 389 -8.35 -23.90 -17.10
CA GLY A 389 -9.46 -23.05 -17.54
C GLY A 389 -10.25 -23.63 -18.72
N LYS A 390 -9.58 -24.33 -19.65
CA LYS A 390 -10.24 -25.05 -20.76
C LYS A 390 -10.82 -26.40 -20.33
N LEU A 391 -10.19 -27.06 -19.35
CA LEU A 391 -10.65 -28.35 -18.83
C LEU A 391 -11.94 -28.18 -17.99
N LEU A 392 -12.06 -27.09 -17.24
CA LEU A 392 -13.23 -26.84 -16.37
C LEU A 392 -14.57 -26.90 -17.13
N PRO A 393 -14.79 -26.18 -18.25
CA PRO A 393 -16.01 -26.29 -19.05
C PRO A 393 -16.30 -27.72 -19.54
N VAL A 394 -15.27 -28.46 -19.96
CA VAL A 394 -15.42 -29.85 -20.42
C VAL A 394 -15.91 -30.74 -19.29
N VAL A 395 -15.30 -30.63 -18.11
CA VAL A 395 -15.69 -31.41 -16.92
C VAL A 395 -17.11 -31.06 -16.48
N ILE A 396 -17.48 -29.77 -16.50
CA ILE A 396 -18.86 -29.32 -16.19
C ILE A 396 -19.86 -29.95 -17.15
N ILE A 397 -19.59 -29.94 -18.47
CA ILE A 397 -20.49 -30.53 -19.46
C ILE A 397 -20.60 -32.05 -19.25
N VAL A 398 -19.48 -32.77 -19.08
CA VAL A 398 -19.49 -34.24 -18.97
C VAL A 398 -20.23 -34.70 -17.72
N ILE A 399 -19.94 -34.10 -16.56
CA ILE A 399 -20.58 -34.47 -15.29
C ILE A 399 -22.02 -33.95 -15.25
N GLY A 400 -22.25 -32.72 -15.71
CA GLY A 400 -23.57 -32.11 -15.74
C GLY A 400 -24.51 -32.77 -16.74
N ALA A 401 -24.01 -33.35 -17.83
CA ALA A 401 -24.83 -34.14 -18.76
C ALA A 401 -25.42 -35.39 -18.08
N GLN A 402 -24.70 -36.01 -17.13
CA GLN A 402 -25.25 -37.10 -16.32
C GLN A 402 -26.42 -36.59 -15.46
N ASP A 403 -26.24 -35.45 -14.79
CA ASP A 403 -27.29 -34.83 -13.98
C ASP A 403 -28.53 -34.46 -14.83
N VAL A 404 -28.33 -34.12 -16.12
CA VAL A 404 -29.41 -33.89 -17.10
C VAL A 404 -30.10 -35.20 -17.52
N PHE A 405 -29.34 -36.28 -17.74
CA PHE A 405 -29.92 -37.60 -18.03
C PHE A 405 -30.77 -38.11 -16.86
N ASP A 406 -30.34 -37.82 -15.63
CA ASP A 406 -31.07 -38.13 -14.40
C ASP A 406 -32.27 -37.18 -14.14
N GLN A 407 -32.56 -36.25 -15.07
CA GLN A 407 -33.64 -35.25 -15.00
C GLN A 407 -33.56 -34.31 -13.77
N THR A 408 -32.39 -34.23 -13.12
CA THR A 408 -32.18 -33.33 -11.97
C THR A 408 -31.84 -31.91 -12.40
N LEU A 409 -31.34 -31.75 -13.63
CA LEU A 409 -30.96 -30.46 -14.23
C LEU A 409 -31.49 -30.37 -15.66
N SER A 410 -31.93 -29.18 -16.11
CA SER A 410 -32.28 -28.98 -17.51
C SER A 410 -31.03 -28.70 -18.38
N VAL A 411 -31.14 -28.96 -19.68
CA VAL A 411 -30.06 -28.66 -20.64
C VAL A 411 -29.73 -27.17 -20.62
N GLY A 412 -30.75 -26.30 -20.60
CA GLY A 412 -30.56 -24.86 -20.50
C GLY A 412 -29.90 -24.43 -19.20
N ALA A 413 -30.26 -25.06 -18.07
CA ALA A 413 -29.65 -24.78 -16.78
C ALA A 413 -28.17 -25.21 -16.73
N LEU A 414 -27.80 -26.32 -17.38
CA LEU A 414 -26.40 -26.74 -17.51
C LEU A 414 -25.57 -25.73 -18.31
N ILE A 415 -26.09 -25.23 -19.43
CA ILE A 415 -25.39 -24.22 -20.25
C ILE A 415 -25.28 -22.89 -19.49
N ALA A 416 -26.35 -22.46 -18.82
CA ALA A 416 -26.29 -21.28 -17.96
C ALA A 416 -25.26 -21.44 -16.83
N PHE A 417 -25.21 -22.60 -16.18
CA PHE A 417 -24.23 -22.92 -15.15
C PHE A 417 -22.80 -22.82 -15.69
N GLN A 418 -22.51 -23.39 -16.87
CA GLN A 418 -21.20 -23.31 -17.53
C GLN A 418 -20.79 -21.86 -17.83
N MET A 419 -21.72 -21.01 -18.27
CA MET A 419 -21.42 -19.61 -18.53
C MET A 419 -21.14 -18.81 -17.24
N LEU A 420 -21.88 -19.12 -16.17
CA LEU A 420 -21.70 -18.49 -14.87
C LEU A 420 -20.39 -18.94 -14.19
N SER A 421 -19.99 -20.21 -14.34
CA SER A 421 -18.77 -20.73 -13.72
C SER A 421 -17.51 -20.02 -14.21
N GLY A 422 -17.43 -19.70 -15.51
CA GLY A 422 -16.31 -18.94 -16.08
C GLY A 422 -16.22 -17.50 -15.53
N ARG A 423 -17.35 -16.90 -15.13
CA ARG A 423 -17.36 -15.57 -14.49
C ARG A 423 -16.92 -15.64 -13.02
N VAL A 424 -17.10 -16.77 -12.35
CA VAL A 424 -16.68 -16.99 -10.95
C VAL A 424 -15.19 -17.30 -10.82
N SER A 425 -14.58 -17.93 -11.83
CA SER A 425 -13.15 -18.25 -11.81
C SER A 425 -12.23 -17.13 -12.30
N SER A 426 -12.79 -16.02 -12.82
CA SER A 426 -12.03 -14.90 -13.37
C SER A 426 -11.46 -13.94 -12.32
N PRO A 427 -12.19 -13.53 -11.26
CA PRO A 427 -11.65 -12.73 -10.16
C PRO A 427 -10.72 -13.54 -9.26
#